data_AF-A0A453GLY0-F1
#
_entry.id   AF-A0A453GLY0-F1
#
_cell.length_a   1.000
_cell.length_b   1.000
_cell.length_c   1.000
_cell.angle_alpha   90.00
_cell.angle_beta   90.00
_cell.angle_gamma   90.00
#
_symmetry.space_group_name_H-M   'P 1'
#
loop_
_entity.id
_entity.type
_entity.pdbx_description
1 polymer ?
#
loop_
_entity_poly.entity_id
_entity_poly.type
_entity_poly.pdbx_seq_one_letter_code
_entity_poly.pdbx_strand_id
1 'polypeptide(L)' 'MDSLHHVHIKLLAADLLTLTPQHTSPPSFVRCGHTVARAEVVGVVVSRDRREKFLRFLVDDGTAVCHVSCG' A
#
# COMPACT_ATOMS: atom_id res chain seq x y z
N MET A 1 7.36 18.21 12.36
CA MET A 1 7.33 18.31 10.88
C MET A 1 7.56 16.90 10.37
N ASP A 2 6.49 16.12 10.19
CA ASP A 2 6.60 14.69 9.87
C ASP A 2 6.99 14.49 8.41
N SER A 3 8.29 14.31 8.20
CA SER A 3 8.99 14.29 6.92
C SER A 3 8.60 13.14 5.97
N LEU A 4 7.71 12.23 6.37
CA LEU A 4 7.34 11.05 5.59
C LEU A 4 6.03 11.18 4.80
N HIS A 5 5.29 12.29 4.95
CA HIS A 5 4.02 12.47 4.24
C HIS A 5 4.16 12.50 2.70
N HIS A 6 5.34 12.82 2.17
CA HIS A 6 5.58 12.92 0.73
C HIS A 6 6.59 11.88 0.23
N VAL A 7 7.15 11.09 1.15
CA VAL A 7 8.10 10.03 0.83
C VAL A 7 7.33 8.75 0.58
N HIS A 8 7.70 8.06 -0.49
CA HIS A 8 7.24 6.70 -0.71
C HIS A 8 8.14 5.76 0.07
N ILE A 9 7.58 5.11 1.08
CA ILE A 9 8.33 4.12 1.84
C ILE A 9 8.18 2.74 1.19
N LYS A 10 9.29 2.03 1.03
CA LYS A 10 9.29 0.68 0.48
C LYS A 10 8.85 -0.30 1.55
N LEU A 11 7.76 -1.02 1.31
CA LEU A 11 7.23 -2.01 2.25
C LEU A 11 7.06 -3.36 1.57
N LEU A 12 7.22 -4.40 2.38
CA LEU A 12 6.82 -5.76 2.02
C LEU A 12 5.29 -5.85 2.01
N ALA A 13 4.73 -6.75 1.20
CA ALA A 13 3.29 -6.99 1.13
C ALA A 13 2.72 -7.42 2.49
N ALA A 14 3.45 -8.26 3.23
CA ALA A 14 3.04 -8.66 4.58
C ALA A 14 2.92 -7.45 5.52
N ASP A 15 3.86 -6.49 5.44
CA ASP A 15 3.80 -5.29 6.25
C ASP A 15 2.64 -4.37 5.85
N LEU A 16 2.38 -4.22 4.54
CA LEU A 16 1.26 -3.42 4.02
C LEU A 16 -0.08 -3.87 4.61
N LEU A 17 -0.28 -5.18 4.74
CA LEU A 17 -1.51 -5.77 5.28
C LEU A 17 -1.68 -5.55 6.79
N THR A 18 -0.62 -5.13 7.50
CA THR A 18 -0.67 -4.84 8.95
C THR A 18 -0.80 -3.35 9.26
N LEU A 19 -0.78 -2.47 8.25
CA LEU A 19 -0.89 -1.04 8.45
C LEU A 19 -2.22 -0.67 9.11
N THR A 20 -2.15 0.08 10.20
CA THR A 20 -3.35 0.56 10.89
C THR A 20 -3.75 1.91 10.30
N PRO A 21 -4.96 2.05 9.72
CA PRO A 21 -5.43 3.31 9.16
C PRO A 21 -5.63 4.36 10.26
N GLN A 22 -5.29 5.60 9.95
CA GLN A 22 -5.67 6.77 10.72
C GLN A 22 -6.78 7.53 10.01
N HIS A 23 -7.80 7.92 10.77
CA HIS A 23 -8.90 8.76 10.28
C HIS A 23 -8.48 10.24 10.23
N THR A 24 -7.47 10.55 9.42
CA THR A 24 -7.01 11.92 9.14
C THR A 24 -7.52 12.41 7.78
N SER A 25 -7.47 13.72 7.55
CA SER A 25 -7.70 14.33 6.23
C SER A 25 -6.43 15.09 5.82
N PRO A 26 -5.62 14.57 4.87
CA PRO A 26 -5.81 13.37 4.04
C PRO A 26 -5.61 12.05 4.82
N PRO A 27 -6.13 10.91 4.32
CA PRO A 27 -5.98 9.61 4.97
C PRO A 27 -4.50 9.20 5.06
N SER A 28 -4.13 8.58 6.18
CA SER A 28 -2.77 8.12 6.47
C SER A 28 -2.78 6.85 7.32
N PHE A 29 -1.62 6.30 7.60
CA PHE A 29 -1.42 5.09 8.40
C PHE A 29 -0.35 5.34 9.47
N VAL A 30 -0.40 4.62 10.59
CA VAL A 30 0.72 4.55 11.54
C VAL A 30 1.55 3.31 11.29
N ARG A 31 2.86 3.48 11.20
CA ARG A 31 3.82 2.39 11.29
C ARG A 31 4.96 2.77 12.23
N CYS A 32 5.20 1.96 13.25
CA CYS A 32 6.28 2.18 14.23
C CYS A 32 6.29 3.61 14.81
N GLY A 33 5.11 4.16 15.13
CA GLY A 33 4.96 5.51 15.67
C GLY A 33 5.10 6.66 14.66
N HIS A 34 5.31 6.37 13.38
CA HIS A 34 5.44 7.36 12.32
C HIS A 34 4.21 7.36 11.40
N THR A 35 3.81 8.56 10.95
CA THR A 35 2.76 8.73 9.96
C THR A 35 3.27 8.41 8.55
N VAL A 36 2.55 7.54 7.86
CA VAL A 36 2.83 7.08 6.50
C VAL A 36 1.65 7.40 5.61
N ALA A 37 1.89 8.08 4.49
CA ALA A 37 0.83 8.39 3.53
C ALA A 37 1.03 7.70 2.17
N ARG A 38 2.24 7.23 1.86
CA ARG A 38 2.60 6.65 0.56
C ARG A 38 3.50 5.45 0.77
N ALA A 39 3.21 4.36 0.06
CA ALA A 39 4.02 3.14 0.12
C ALA A 39 4.25 2.59 -1.28
N GLU A 40 5.42 1.99 -1.47
CA GLU A 40 5.82 1.26 -2.67
C GLU A 40 6.00 -0.22 -2.34
N VAL A 41 5.52 -1.09 -3.22
CA VAL A 41 5.75 -2.53 -3.19
C VAL A 41 6.13 -3.00 -4.59
N VAL A 42 7.03 -3.97 -4.67
CA VAL A 42 7.44 -4.61 -5.94
C VAL A 42 7.23 -6.10 -5.80
N GLY A 43 6.51 -6.70 -6.73
CA GLY A 43 6.22 -8.12 -6.73
C GLY A 43 5.70 -8.60 -8.08
N VAL A 44 5.36 -9.88 -8.15
CA VAL A 44 4.81 -10.55 -9.33
C VAL A 44 3.29 -10.39 -9.33
N VAL A 45 2.73 -10.00 -10.48
CA VAL A 45 1.27 -9.99 -10.66
C VAL A 45 0.78 -11.44 -10.79
N VAL A 46 0.00 -11.91 -9.82
CA VAL A 46 -0.56 -13.28 -9.79
C VAL A 46 -2.03 -13.33 -10.21
N SER A 47 -2.72 -12.18 -10.23
CA SER A 47 -4.07 -12.06 -10.78
C SER A 47 -4.34 -10.66 -11.32
N ARG A 48 -5.23 -10.56 -12.30
CA ARG A 48 -5.69 -9.30 -12.89
C ARG A 48 -7.20 -9.37 -13.14
N ASP A 49 -7.90 -8.35 -12.70
CA ASP A 49 -9.35 -8.20 -12.79
C ASP A 49 -9.70 -6.79 -13.28
N ARG A 50 -10.49 -6.68 -14.36
CA ARG A 50 -10.87 -5.39 -14.94
C ARG A 50 -12.22 -4.96 -14.35
N ARG A 51 -12.21 -3.81 -13.66
CA ARG A 51 -13.42 -3.11 -13.21
C ARG A 51 -13.76 -2.00 -14.19
N GLU A 52 -14.95 -1.42 -14.03
CA GLU A 52 -15.46 -0.37 -14.91
C GLU A 52 -14.51 0.84 -14.98
N LYS A 53 -13.92 1.23 -13.84
CA LYS A 53 -13.10 2.45 -13.69
C LYS A 53 -11.62 2.20 -13.38
N PHE A 54 -11.23 0.95 -13.12
CA PHE A 54 -9.85 0.63 -12.72
C PHE A 54 -9.51 -0.84 -12.98
N LEU A 55 -8.22 -1.16 -13.03
CA LEU A 55 -7.70 -2.52 -12.98
C LEU A 55 -7.36 -2.88 -11.54
N ARG A 56 -7.75 -4.08 -11.10
CA ARG A 56 -7.36 -4.64 -9.82
C ARG A 56 -6.38 -5.78 -10.04
N PHE A 57 -5.30 -5.78 -9.27
CA PHE A 57 -4.26 -6.80 -9.30
C PHE A 57 -4.16 -7.48 -7.94
N LEU A 58 -3.73 -8.73 -7.96
CA LEU A 58 -3.07 -9.37 -6.83
C LEU A 58 -1.57 -9.38 -7.12
N VAL A 59 -0.78 -8.88 -6.18
CA VAL A 59 0.69 -8.82 -6.28
C VAL A 59 1.29 -9.66 -5.16
N ASP A 60 2.19 -10.56 -5.51
CA ASP A 60 2.96 -11.41 -4.59
C ASP A 60 4.42 -10.98 -4.60
N ASP A 61 4.97 -10.57 -3.46
CA ASP A 61 6.39 -10.20 -3.32
C ASP A 61 7.23 -11.28 -2.62
N GLY A 62 6.67 -12.46 -2.39
CA GLY A 62 7.28 -13.56 -1.63
C GLY A 62 7.02 -13.50 -0.13
N THR A 63 6.40 -12.44 0.39
CA THR A 63 6.04 -12.31 1.82
C THR A 63 4.54 -12.42 2.07
N ALA A 64 3.72 -11.90 1.16
CA ALA A 64 2.28 -12.07 1.13
C ALA A 64 1.73 -11.68 -0.26
N VAL A 65 0.44 -11.94 -0.47
CA VAL A 65 -0.31 -11.44 -1.63
C VAL A 65 -1.16 -10.24 -1.20
N CYS A 66 -0.99 -9.08 -1.85
CA CYS A 66 -1.77 -7.87 -1.57
C CYS A 66 -2.55 -7.37 -2.79
N HIS A 67 -3.66 -6.67 -2.54
CA HIS A 67 -4.44 -6.01 -3.58
C HIS A 67 -3.84 -4.67 -3.98
N VAL A 68 -3.75 -4.42 -5.29
CA VAL A 68 -3.36 -3.12 -5.84
C VAL A 68 -4.39 -2.71 -6.90
N SER A 69 -4.86 -1.46 -6.84
CA SER A 69 -5.79 -0.90 -7.83
C SER A 69 -5.09 0.18 -8.65
N CYS A 70 -5.26 0.14 -9.97
CA CYS A 70 -4.73 1.12 -10.93
C CYS A 70 -5.90 1.73 -11.71
N GLY A 71 -6.14 3.03 -11.54
CA GLY A 71 -7.22 3.77 -12.18
C GLY A 71 -6.75 5.09 -12.76
#